data_AF-A0A915K4D3-F1
#
_entry.id   AF-A0A915K4D3-F1
#
_cell.length_a   1.000
_cell.length_b   1.000
_cell.length_c   1.000
_cell.angle_alpha   90.00
_cell.angle_beta   90.00
_cell.angle_gamma   90.00
#
_symmetry.space_group_name_H-M   'P 1'
#
loop_
_entity.id
_entity.type
_entity.pdbx_description
1 polymer ?
#
loop_
_entity_poly.entity_id
_entity_poly.type
_entity_poly.pdbx_seq_one_letter_code
_entity_poly.pdbx_strand_id
1 'polypeptide(L)'
;MANFDFFHEVPVAVLHAQYTDMRNCLQENFLPWFDLIKKQGVGRIEADFTSLESLLESHGQTYETWTKNANCNRYQDMPCFEKTRVVLRDGLSPDYVHANFVSGYKRPNAYILTQ
;
A
#
# COMPACT_ATOMS: atom_id res chain seq x y z
N MET A 1 -20.54 -9.43 0.60
CA MET A 1 -19.53 -10.28 1.27
C MET A 1 -18.18 -9.93 0.67
N ALA A 2 -17.26 -9.47 1.52
CA ALA A 2 -15.89 -8.99 1.28
C ALA A 2 -15.72 -7.82 0.27
N ASN A 3 -15.66 -6.59 0.82
CA ASN A 3 -15.27 -5.37 0.12
C ASN A 3 -13.75 -5.29 -0.05
N PHE A 4 -13.34 -4.55 -1.09
CA PHE A 4 -12.04 -4.56 -1.75
C PHE A 4 -11.19 -3.38 -1.24
N ASP A 5 -10.43 -3.54 -0.15
CA ASP A 5 -9.64 -2.45 0.44
C ASP A 5 -8.23 -2.93 0.80
N PHE A 6 -7.19 -2.51 0.06
CA PHE A 6 -5.81 -2.73 0.52
C PHE A 6 -4.71 -1.75 0.03
N PHE A 7 -5.05 -0.52 -0.40
CA PHE A 7 -4.00 0.51 -0.61
C PHE A 7 -4.41 1.90 -0.12
N HIS A 8 -5.35 1.97 0.83
CA HIS A 8 -5.93 3.25 1.26
C HIS A 8 -5.42 3.79 2.59
N GLU A 9 -4.61 3.04 3.33
CA GLU A 9 -4.26 3.46 4.68
C GLU A 9 -2.76 3.50 4.81
N VAL A 10 -2.16 4.68 4.55
CA VAL A 10 -1.70 5.70 5.54
C VAL A 10 -1.33 7.03 4.82
N PRO A 11 -1.49 8.25 5.37
CA PRO A 11 -2.37 8.74 6.44
C PRO A 11 -3.79 8.97 5.90
N VAL A 12 -4.74 8.26 6.51
CA VAL A 12 -6.07 7.93 5.95
C VAL A 12 -7.02 9.10 5.79
N ALA A 13 -6.79 10.25 6.43
CA ALA A 13 -7.71 11.38 6.29
C ALA A 13 -7.70 11.95 4.85
N VAL A 14 -6.56 11.90 4.14
CA VAL A 14 -6.43 12.44 2.78
C VAL A 14 -6.90 11.45 1.70
N LEU A 15 -6.77 10.14 1.93
CA LEU A 15 -7.05 9.11 0.93
C LEU A 15 -8.41 8.42 1.09
N HIS A 16 -9.05 8.54 2.25
CA HIS A 16 -10.45 8.12 2.46
C HIS A 16 -11.47 9.16 1.95
N ALA A 17 -11.01 10.18 1.22
CA ALA A 17 -11.84 10.95 0.30
C ALA A 17 -12.10 10.13 -0.97
N GLN A 18 -12.65 8.92 -0.81
CA GLN A 18 -13.40 8.32 -1.90
C GLN A 18 -14.56 9.28 -2.19
N TYR A 19 -14.51 9.94 -3.35
CA TYR A 19 -15.59 10.67 -4.02
C TYR A 19 -15.82 12.18 -3.83
N THR A 20 -14.98 12.95 -3.11
CA THR A 20 -15.30 14.38 -2.89
C THR A 20 -14.16 15.34 -3.24
N ASP A 21 -14.56 16.46 -3.85
CA ASP A 21 -13.79 17.65 -4.27
C ASP A 21 -12.37 17.74 -3.69
N MET A 22 -11.36 17.75 -4.57
CA MET A 22 -9.95 17.94 -4.21
C MET A 22 -9.74 19.17 -3.32
N ARG A 23 -10.57 20.22 -3.46
CA ARG A 23 -10.54 21.39 -2.59
C ARG A 23 -10.95 21.08 -1.15
N ASN A 24 -11.99 20.28 -0.95
CA ASN A 24 -12.44 19.89 0.39
C ASN A 24 -11.42 18.98 1.05
N CYS A 25 -10.85 18.02 0.31
CA CYS A 25 -9.79 17.17 0.83
C CYS A 25 -8.56 17.98 1.27
N LEU A 26 -8.15 18.98 0.46
CA LEU A 26 -7.07 19.89 0.83
C LEU A 26 -7.39 20.68 2.10
N GLN A 27 -8.61 21.22 2.22
CA GLN A 27 -9.01 22.04 3.37
C GLN A 27 -9.18 21.22 4.65
N GLU A 28 -9.82 20.07 4.58
CA GLU A 28 -10.18 19.25 5.74
C GLU A 28 -9.01 18.42 6.25
N ASN A 29 -8.09 18.01 5.37
CA ASN A 29 -7.04 17.04 5.72
C ASN A 29 -5.63 17.61 5.55
N PHE A 30 -5.32 18.23 4.40
CA PHE A 30 -3.96 18.70 4.13
C PHE A 30 -3.60 19.96 4.92
N LEU A 31 -4.45 20.98 4.95
CA LEU A 31 -4.13 22.24 5.65
C LEU A 31 -3.90 22.04 7.16
N PRO A 32 -4.76 21.31 7.90
CA PRO A 32 -4.53 21.05 9.32
C PRO A 32 -3.26 20.24 9.56
N TRP A 33 -2.99 19.24 8.72
CA TRP A 33 -1.76 18.44 8.76
C TRP A 33 -0.51 19.30 8.51
N PHE A 34 -0.57 20.16 7.50
CA PHE A 34 0.53 21.05 7.14
C PHE A 34 0.85 22.07 8.24
N ASP A 35 -0.18 22.60 8.91
CA ASP A 35 0.03 23.49 10.06
C ASP A 35 0.68 22.76 11.24
N LEU A 36 0.41 21.47 11.41
CA LEU A 36 1.09 20.65 12.41
C LEU A 36 2.56 20.42 12.04
N ILE A 37 2.87 20.20 10.76
CA ILE A 37 4.27 20.15 10.27
C ILE A 37 4.99 21.47 10.48
N LYS A 38 4.37 22.61 10.19
CA LYS A 38 4.99 23.93 10.46
C LYS A 38 5.33 24.12 11.94
N LYS A 39 4.50 23.60 12.84
CA LYS A 39 4.68 23.74 14.30
C LYS A 39 5.72 22.76 14.88
N GLN A 40 5.73 21.52 14.38
CA GLN A 40 6.50 20.42 14.97
C GLN A 40 7.71 20.01 14.12
N GLY A 41 7.83 20.52 12.89
CA GLY A 41 8.92 20.26 11.98
C GLY A 41 9.02 18.79 11.58
N VAL A 42 10.27 18.30 11.47
CA VAL A 42 10.58 16.93 11.06
C VAL A 42 9.99 15.89 12.01
N GLY A 43 9.88 16.19 13.31
CA GLY A 43 9.34 15.24 14.29
C GLY A 43 7.90 14.82 14.00
N ARG A 44 7.10 15.69 13.35
CA ARG A 44 5.75 15.30 12.90
C ARG A 44 5.77 14.31 11.74
N ILE A 45 6.68 14.53 10.79
CA ILE A 45 6.84 13.66 9.63
C ILE A 45 7.32 12.28 10.09
N GLU A 46 8.27 12.25 11.02
CA GLU A 46 8.75 11.00 11.63
C GLU A 46 7.61 10.27 12.35
N ALA A 47 6.81 10.97 13.15
CA ALA A 47 5.67 10.37 13.85
C ALA A 47 4.63 9.78 12.88
N ASP A 48 4.31 10.49 11.80
CA ASP A 48 3.39 9.99 10.77
C ASP A 48 3.99 8.77 10.05
N PHE A 49 5.30 8.79 9.74
CA PHE A 49 6.00 7.67 9.13
C PHE A 49 6.10 6.44 10.04
N THR A 50 6.25 6.62 11.36
CA THR A 50 6.24 5.48 12.30
C THR A 50 4.83 4.92 12.47
N SER A 51 3.78 5.76 12.46
CA SER A 51 2.39 5.27 12.52
C SER A 51 2.04 4.34 11.36
N LEU A 52 2.77 4.51 10.26
CA LEU A 52 2.65 3.78 9.01
C LEU A 52 2.97 2.29 9.19
N GLU A 53 4.00 1.99 9.98
CA GLU A 53 4.43 0.63 10.28
C GLU A 53 3.38 -0.14 11.08
N SER A 54 2.72 0.52 12.04
CA SER A 54 1.66 -0.10 12.84
C SER A 54 0.45 -0.55 12.00
N LEU A 55 0.18 0.15 10.89
CA LEU A 55 -0.89 -0.24 9.97
C LEU A 55 -0.53 -1.46 9.13
N LEU A 56 0.76 -1.77 8.94
CA LEU A 56 1.17 -2.98 8.24
C LEU A 56 0.93 -4.24 9.08
N GLU A 57 1.10 -4.14 10.40
CA GLU A 57 0.99 -5.26 11.34
C GLU A 57 -0.47 -5.72 11.55
N SER A 58 -1.44 -4.81 11.44
CA SER A 58 -2.84 -5.11 11.71
C SER A 58 -3.52 -5.98 10.64
N HIS A 59 -2.95 -6.10 9.45
CA HIS A 59 -3.65 -6.60 8.27
C HIS A 59 -3.43 -8.07 7.89
N GLY A 60 -2.72 -8.84 8.72
CA GLY A 60 -2.60 -10.30 8.56
C GLY A 60 -2.19 -10.71 7.14
N GLN A 61 -1.14 -10.07 6.62
CA GLN A 61 -0.60 -10.35 5.30
C GLN A 61 0.20 -11.65 5.30
N THR A 62 0.01 -12.47 4.27
CA THR A 62 0.75 -13.72 4.08
C THR A 62 1.63 -13.61 2.83
N TYR A 63 2.71 -14.38 2.78
CA TYR A 63 3.72 -14.34 1.72
C TYR A 63 4.32 -15.73 1.45
N GLU A 64 3.53 -16.79 1.60
CA GLU A 64 4.00 -18.17 1.47
C GLU A 64 4.61 -18.48 0.09
N THR A 65 3.98 -18.01 -0.99
CA THR A 65 4.47 -18.25 -2.35
C THR A 65 5.79 -17.53 -2.58
N TRP A 66 5.95 -16.31 -2.05
CA TRP A 66 7.21 -15.57 -2.09
C TRP A 66 8.34 -16.34 -1.38
N THR A 67 8.07 -16.88 -0.19
CA THR A 67 9.05 -17.68 0.56
C THR A 67 9.46 -18.95 -0.19
N LYS A 68 8.52 -19.63 -0.85
CA LYS A 68 8.78 -20.85 -1.65
C LYS A 68 9.64 -20.58 -2.89
N ASN A 69 9.61 -19.36 -3.41
CA ASN A 69 10.33 -18.95 -4.63
C ASN A 69 11.49 -18.00 -4.31
N ALA A 70 12.16 -18.17 -3.16
CA ALA A 70 13.22 -17.27 -2.69
C ALA A 70 14.35 -17.04 -3.72
N ASN A 71 14.66 -18.04 -4.54
CA ASN A 71 15.65 -17.93 -5.63
C ASN A 71 15.24 -17.00 -6.78
N CYS A 72 13.95 -16.68 -6.89
CA CYS A 72 13.40 -15.76 -7.90
C CYS A 72 13.33 -14.31 -7.38
N ASN A 73 13.70 -14.06 -6.11
CA ASN A 73 13.60 -12.76 -5.47
C ASN A 73 14.96 -12.08 -5.40
N ARG A 74 15.06 -10.87 -5.95
CA ARG A 74 16.27 -10.01 -5.85
C ARG A 74 16.45 -9.49 -4.42
N TYR A 75 15.34 -9.14 -3.76
CA TYR A 75 15.32 -8.58 -2.41
C TYR A 75 14.54 -9.52 -1.48
N GLN A 76 15.20 -9.99 -0.41
CA GLN A 76 14.63 -10.94 0.56
C GLN A 76 13.98 -10.21 1.75
N ASP A 77 14.20 -8.92 1.88
CA ASP A 77 13.63 -8.03 2.90
C ASP A 77 12.34 -7.33 2.41
N MET A 78 12.03 -7.45 1.12
CA MET A 78 10.80 -6.94 0.51
C MET A 78 9.86 -8.12 0.19
N PRO A 79 8.82 -8.36 1.01
CA PRO A 79 7.89 -9.47 0.80
C PRO A 79 6.90 -9.17 -0.32
N CYS A 80 6.59 -10.19 -1.12
CA CYS A 80 5.47 -10.15 -2.07
C CYS A 80 4.21 -10.72 -1.40
N PHE A 81 3.18 -9.89 -1.26
CA PHE A 81 1.95 -10.29 -0.57
C PHE A 81 1.10 -11.26 -1.39
N GLU A 82 0.60 -12.32 -0.74
CA GLU A 82 -0.15 -13.39 -1.40
C GLU A 82 -1.47 -12.89 -2.00
N LYS A 83 -2.20 -12.04 -1.28
CA LYS A 83 -3.53 -11.56 -1.68
C LYS A 83 -3.51 -10.73 -2.96
N THR A 84 -2.42 -10.00 -3.21
CA THR A 84 -2.31 -9.06 -4.33
C THR A 84 -1.24 -9.47 -5.34
N ARG A 85 -0.63 -10.65 -5.21
CA ARG A 85 0.44 -11.07 -6.14
C ARG A 85 -0.08 -11.19 -7.56
N VAL A 86 0.79 -10.92 -8.53
CA VAL A 86 0.54 -11.23 -9.93
C VAL A 86 0.75 -12.73 -10.14
N VAL A 87 -0.29 -13.40 -10.65
CA VAL A 87 -0.28 -14.84 -10.95
C VAL A 87 -0.10 -15.04 -12.45
N LEU A 88 0.97 -15.74 -12.85
CA LEU A 88 1.19 -16.10 -14.25
C LEU A 88 0.20 -17.20 -14.68
N ARG A 89 -0.40 -17.05 -15.86
CA ARG A 89 -1.45 -17.97 -16.38
C ARG A 89 -1.09 -18.55 -17.75
N ASP A 90 0.20 -18.62 -18.06
CA ASP A 90 0.73 -19.19 -19.30
C ASP A 90 0.71 -20.73 -19.32
N GLY A 91 0.27 -21.36 -18.21
CA GLY A 91 0.24 -22.81 -18.06
C GLY A 91 1.61 -23.40 -17.71
N LEU A 92 2.63 -22.57 -17.46
CA LEU A 92 3.94 -23.00 -17.02
C LEU A 92 4.06 -22.86 -15.49
N SER A 93 4.87 -23.72 -14.89
CA SER A 93 5.21 -23.69 -13.46
C SER A 93 6.66 -23.23 -13.30
N PRO A 94 6.97 -22.33 -12.35
CA PRO A 94 6.06 -21.76 -11.33
C PRO A 94 5.18 -20.61 -11.86
N ASP A 95 4.01 -20.42 -11.23
CA ASP A 95 3.05 -19.33 -11.52
C ASP A 95 3.46 -17.97 -10.91
N TYR A 96 4.74 -17.84 -10.54
CA TYR A 96 5.24 -16.81 -9.64
C TYR A 96 6.13 -15.79 -10.34
N VAL A 97 5.86 -14.52 -10.05
CA VAL A 97 6.75 -13.39 -10.27
C VAL A 97 6.70 -12.51 -9.02
N HIS A 98 7.83 -11.90 -8.64
CA HIS A 98 7.87 -10.95 -7.53
C HIS A 98 7.21 -9.63 -7.95
N ALA A 99 5.88 -9.62 -7.93
CA ALA A 99 5.08 -8.47 -8.29
C ALA A 99 3.71 -8.47 -7.59
N ASN A 100 3.23 -7.28 -7.22
CA ASN A 100 1.91 -7.06 -6.63
C ASN A 100 1.09 -6.07 -7.44
N PHE A 101 -0.22 -6.34 -7.56
CA PHE A 101 -1.17 -5.37 -8.06
C PHE A 101 -1.44 -4.27 -7.03
N VAL A 102 -1.54 -3.04 -7.51
CA VAL A 102 -1.87 -1.86 -6.70
C VAL A 102 -3.02 -1.10 -7.33
N SER A 103 -3.98 -0.73 -6.51
CA SER A 103 -5.13 0.08 -6.92
C SER A 103 -4.70 1.52 -7.19
N GLY A 104 -5.16 2.07 -8.31
CA GLY A 104 -5.09 3.50 -8.60
C GLY A 104 -6.36 4.22 -8.16
N TYR A 105 -6.39 5.54 -8.35
CA TYR A 105 -7.51 6.39 -7.90
C TYR A 105 -8.90 5.95 -8.41
N LYS A 106 -9.02 5.54 -9.69
CA LYS A 106 -10.31 5.16 -10.31
C LYS A 106 -10.41 3.69 -10.71
N ARG A 107 -9.33 2.93 -10.56
CA ARG A 107 -9.23 1.59 -11.12
C ARG A 107 -8.53 0.67 -10.12
N PRO A 108 -9.18 -0.40 -9.64
CA PRO A 108 -8.48 -1.41 -8.86
C PRO A 108 -7.43 -2.10 -9.74
N ASN A 109 -6.34 -2.56 -9.13
CA ASN A 109 -5.25 -3.26 -9.83
C ASN A 109 -4.73 -2.50 -11.07
N ALA A 110 -4.67 -1.17 -10.99
CA ALA A 110 -4.26 -0.32 -12.11
C ALA A 110 -2.77 -0.42 -12.43
N TYR A 111 -1.96 -0.76 -11.42
CA TYR A 111 -0.51 -0.80 -11.52
C TYR A 111 0.04 -2.14 -11.03
N ILE A 112 1.22 -2.47 -11.54
CA ILE A 112 2.02 -3.60 -11.09
C ILE A 112 3.30 -3.02 -10.50
N LEU A 113 3.56 -3.31 -9.23
CA LEU A 113 4.84 -3.02 -8.58
C LEU A 113 5.70 -4.28 -8.62
N THR A 114 6.96 -4.16 -9.05
CA THR A 114 7.89 -5.29 -9.21
C THR A 114 9.33 -4.87 -8.95
N GLN A 115 10.22 -5.87 -8.76
CA GLN A 115 11.62 -5.75 -8.35
C GLN A 115 12.63 -5.43 -9.47
#